data_AF-A0A955C765-F1
#
_entry.id   AF-A0A955C765-F1
#
_cell.length_a   1.000
_cell.length_b   1.000
_cell.length_c   1.000
_cell.angle_alpha   90.00
_cell.angle_beta   90.00
_cell.angle_gamma   90.00
#
_symmetry.space_group_name_H-M   'P 1'
#
loop_
_entity.id
_entity.type
_entity.pdbx_description
1 polymer ?
#
loop_
_entity_poly.entity_id
_entity_poly.type
_entity_poly.pdbx_seq_one_letter_code
_entity_poly.pdbx_strand_id
1 'polypeptide(L)'
;MTARRISFVVVLAVGVVGLAGLQSGCMPDPPPDDPQPRVAVQSECAQLAIACYDGFARTPVDLACFRPTSRWPKENLTWSIANPVSGIDTARQFEIAEQMFGLWDAACSLDFERAASADNADIVIHFDPDDDNGAFPFDGPGGYLGLSYFPGSPQPGQIYLSSIENWTVPPSEVEYLLSVVMLHEIGHALGLEHSLVAGAVMRPSYRGPISELAAGDIDAIQRLYGSEDGSVEPAPFVELQECDMPAALTSEDDPDSDGDGIADTIELLVLGTDPFSGDSDEDDVNDFDEIFVFRTPPMAFGRDADNDGLPDQKELEIGTGLNNPDTDADGLRDGFEVNIVGTDPLNPDTDGDGFIDGLDKWPLFAGLPKDCNQNQIDDRDEPFRDCNENGIADFCDIALGTSEDCTDDGLPDECGPDCNGNGVEDSCDILNGDSGDCNQNRVPDECDLAAMIDGDCDQNGVPDGCQPDCDNNNIPDACQDAPDCNGNGVPDVCDVLDGFSEDCDFNLRPDECDLIFNDCNGNDVVDKCEVRAGDVPDCNENLVPDECDIAGGTSLDIEIPNGIPDECDFGGLP
;
A
#
# COMPACT_ATOMS: atom_id res chain seq x y z
N MET A 1 -57.40 -2.62 -2.73
CA MET A 1 -56.97 -1.58 -1.76
C MET A 1 -55.45 -1.52 -1.87
N THR A 2 -54.97 -0.61 -2.75
CA THR A 2 -54.11 0.57 -2.42
C THR A 2 -52.68 0.16 -2.09
N ALA A 3 -51.65 0.26 -2.96
CA ALA A 3 -51.09 1.34 -3.80
C ALA A 3 -50.34 2.46 -3.01
N ARG A 4 -49.02 2.55 -3.23
CA ARG A 4 -48.04 3.69 -3.18
C ARG A 4 -46.62 3.05 -3.26
N ARG A 5 -45.70 3.21 -4.22
CA ARG A 5 -45.14 4.28 -5.09
C ARG A 5 -44.44 5.44 -4.37
N ILE A 6 -43.26 5.82 -4.93
CA ILE A 6 -42.44 7.07 -4.83
C ILE A 6 -41.14 6.86 -4.02
N SER A 7 -39.92 7.23 -4.44
CA SER A 7 -39.37 7.78 -5.69
C SER A 7 -37.83 7.71 -5.67
N PHE A 8 -37.25 7.67 -6.87
CA PHE A 8 -35.85 8.00 -7.18
C PHE A 8 -35.52 9.46 -6.83
N VAL A 9 -34.30 9.71 -6.34
CA VAL A 9 -33.60 10.99 -6.48
C VAL A 9 -32.24 10.69 -7.11
N VAL A 10 -32.08 11.19 -8.33
CA VAL A 10 -30.83 11.29 -9.08
C VAL A 10 -30.22 12.64 -8.71
N VAL A 11 -28.96 12.65 -8.25
CA VAL A 11 -28.13 13.85 -8.26
C VAL A 11 -26.95 13.57 -9.18
N LEU A 12 -26.97 14.25 -10.33
CA LEU A 12 -25.88 14.40 -11.27
C LEU A 12 -24.93 15.48 -10.73
N ALA A 13 -23.64 15.18 -10.62
CA ALA A 13 -22.57 16.17 -10.70
C ALA A 13 -21.53 15.67 -11.69
N VAL A 14 -21.22 16.52 -12.68
CA VAL A 14 -20.34 16.27 -13.82
C VAL A 14 -19.05 17.09 -13.63
N GLY A 15 -17.91 16.47 -13.91
CA GLY A 15 -16.66 17.11 -14.37
C GLY A 15 -15.66 17.51 -13.28
N VAL A 16 -14.33 17.48 -13.47
CA VAL A 16 -13.41 17.15 -14.60
C VAL A 16 -12.02 16.90 -13.97
N VAL A 17 -11.34 15.84 -14.43
CA VAL A 17 -9.87 15.61 -14.58
C VAL A 17 -8.87 16.30 -13.64
N GLY A 18 -8.06 15.47 -12.95
CA GLY A 18 -6.71 15.78 -12.49
C GLY A 18 -5.87 14.49 -12.47
N LEU A 19 -4.79 14.47 -13.26
CA LEU A 19 -3.80 13.38 -13.41
C LEU A 19 -2.85 13.28 -12.21
N ALA A 20 -2.53 12.05 -11.76
CA ALA A 20 -1.17 11.50 -11.52
C ALA A 20 -1.20 10.36 -10.48
N GLY A 21 -0.47 9.26 -10.77
CA GLY A 21 -0.01 8.27 -9.79
C GLY A 21 -0.74 6.91 -9.76
N LEU A 22 -0.56 6.06 -10.78
CA LEU A 22 -0.83 4.61 -10.68
C LEU A 22 0.49 3.89 -10.38
N GLN A 23 0.70 3.56 -9.11
CA GLN A 23 1.68 2.56 -8.68
C GLN A 23 1.07 1.17 -8.88
N SER A 24 1.79 0.32 -9.62
CA SER A 24 1.57 -1.12 -9.75
C SER A 24 1.95 -1.81 -8.43
N GLY A 25 0.99 -2.47 -7.79
CA GLY A 25 1.23 -3.30 -6.61
C GLY A 25 0.68 -4.71 -6.83
N CYS A 26 1.57 -5.69 -6.92
CA CYS A 26 1.29 -7.08 -6.58
C CYS A 26 1.06 -7.18 -5.06
N MET A 27 0.09 -7.97 -4.60
CA MET A 27 -0.11 -8.24 -3.17
C MET A 27 1.02 -9.13 -2.62
N PRO A 28 1.39 -8.99 -1.33
CA PRO A 28 2.41 -9.81 -0.68
C PRO A 28 1.87 -11.16 -0.17
N ASP A 29 2.75 -12.16 -0.11
CA ASP A 29 2.54 -13.46 0.55
C ASP A 29 2.54 -13.36 2.10
N PRO A 30 1.84 -14.26 2.83
CA PRO A 30 1.96 -14.37 4.29
C PRO A 30 3.16 -15.26 4.75
N PRO A 31 3.76 -14.99 5.93
CA PRO A 31 4.91 -15.73 6.50
C PRO A 31 4.53 -17.08 7.18
N PRO A 32 5.52 -17.95 7.49
CA PRO A 32 5.30 -19.34 7.88
C PRO A 32 5.10 -19.55 9.40
N ASP A 33 4.47 -20.68 9.76
CA ASP A 33 4.14 -21.20 11.11
C ASP A 33 2.85 -20.73 11.83
N ASP A 34 1.68 -21.07 11.26
CA ASP A 34 0.48 -21.50 12.00
C ASP A 34 -0.09 -22.75 11.29
N PRO A 35 -0.51 -23.85 11.96
CA PRO A 35 -0.98 -25.03 11.26
C PRO A 35 -2.41 -24.78 10.76
N GLN A 36 -2.53 -24.26 9.55
CA GLN A 36 -3.79 -23.93 8.86
C GLN A 36 -3.87 -24.68 7.51
N PRO A 37 -5.08 -24.84 6.94
CA PRO A 37 -5.43 -25.93 6.03
C PRO A 37 -4.78 -25.77 4.64
N ARG A 38 -4.46 -26.89 3.98
CA ARG A 38 -3.93 -26.96 2.60
C ARG A 38 -4.58 -25.91 1.68
N VAL A 39 -3.83 -24.87 1.32
CA VAL A 39 -4.16 -23.96 0.21
C VAL A 39 -3.82 -24.73 -1.07
N ALA A 40 -4.78 -24.83 -1.99
CA ALA A 40 -4.63 -25.56 -3.24
C ALA A 40 -3.80 -24.76 -4.25
N VAL A 41 -2.75 -25.38 -4.81
CA VAL A 41 -2.08 -24.92 -6.04
C VAL A 41 -3.16 -24.74 -7.13
N GLN A 42 -3.24 -23.57 -7.76
CA GLN A 42 -4.19 -23.35 -8.87
C GLN A 42 -3.58 -23.91 -10.15
N SER A 43 -4.33 -24.76 -10.85
CA SER A 43 -3.88 -25.37 -12.10
C SER A 43 -4.14 -24.47 -13.30
N GLU A 44 -3.23 -24.45 -14.27
CA GLU A 44 -3.18 -23.43 -15.32
C GLU A 44 -2.97 -24.01 -16.72
N CYS A 45 -3.22 -23.20 -17.75
CA CYS A 45 -2.82 -23.49 -19.13
C CYS A 45 -1.32 -23.21 -19.31
N ALA A 46 -0.60 -24.13 -19.96
CA ALA A 46 0.84 -24.01 -20.23
C ALA A 46 1.19 -22.96 -21.30
N GLN A 47 0.20 -22.33 -21.94
CA GLN A 47 0.44 -21.30 -22.95
C GLN A 47 1.14 -20.06 -22.37
N LEU A 48 1.00 -19.81 -21.05
CA LEU A 48 1.77 -18.78 -20.33
C LEU A 48 3.06 -19.32 -19.71
N ALA A 49 3.27 -20.64 -19.62
CA ALA A 49 4.56 -21.21 -19.25
C ALA A 49 5.64 -20.82 -20.28
N ILE A 50 5.25 -20.68 -21.55
CA ILE A 50 6.11 -20.15 -22.63
C ILE A 50 6.31 -18.61 -22.51
N ALA A 51 5.59 -17.93 -21.62
CA ALA A 51 5.72 -16.48 -21.37
C ALA A 51 6.04 -16.13 -19.90
N CYS A 52 6.31 -17.13 -19.06
CA CYS A 52 6.76 -16.98 -17.67
C CYS A 52 7.96 -17.88 -17.35
N TYR A 53 8.43 -18.69 -18.31
CA TYR A 53 9.85 -19.09 -18.39
C TYR A 53 10.71 -17.99 -19.05
N ASP A 54 10.07 -16.96 -19.64
CA ASP A 54 10.69 -15.77 -20.22
C ASP A 54 10.12 -14.50 -19.56
N GLY A 55 10.87 -13.90 -18.64
CA GLY A 55 10.53 -12.70 -17.88
C GLY A 55 10.40 -11.40 -18.70
N PHE A 56 9.52 -11.35 -19.70
CA PHE A 56 9.32 -10.13 -20.51
C PHE A 56 8.35 -9.13 -19.86
N ALA A 57 8.90 -8.25 -19.02
CA ALA A 57 8.36 -6.91 -18.83
C ALA A 57 8.72 -6.04 -20.05
N ARG A 58 7.78 -5.82 -20.96
CA ARG A 58 7.99 -5.08 -22.22
C ARG A 58 8.17 -3.57 -22.00
N THR A 59 9.12 -2.96 -22.73
CA THR A 59 9.17 -1.51 -23.00
C THR A 59 8.26 -1.14 -24.20
N PRO A 60 7.88 0.16 -24.38
CA PRO A 60 6.76 0.56 -25.24
C PRO A 60 7.00 0.59 -26.77
N VAL A 61 8.12 0.11 -27.29
CA VAL A 61 8.48 0.32 -28.72
C VAL A 61 8.33 -0.95 -29.60
N ASP A 62 8.28 -2.16 -29.02
CA ASP A 62 8.24 -3.43 -29.79
C ASP A 62 6.85 -4.05 -30.00
N LEU A 63 5.77 -3.36 -29.59
CA LEU A 63 4.41 -3.90 -29.77
C LEU A 63 3.86 -3.81 -31.21
N ALA A 64 4.67 -3.35 -32.18
CA ALA A 64 4.20 -3.04 -33.53
C ALA A 64 4.46 -4.12 -34.59
N CYS A 65 5.30 -5.14 -34.33
CA CYS A 65 5.62 -6.20 -35.31
C CYS A 65 5.07 -7.60 -34.98
N PHE A 66 4.55 -7.85 -33.78
CA PHE A 66 3.74 -9.04 -33.46
C PHE A 66 2.24 -8.70 -33.39
N ARG A 67 1.72 -8.06 -34.43
CA ARG A 67 0.31 -8.20 -34.81
C ARG A 67 0.28 -8.60 -36.27
N PRO A 68 0.02 -9.89 -36.52
CA PRO A 68 -1.35 -10.21 -36.88
C PRO A 68 -1.85 -11.44 -36.12
N THR A 69 -3.04 -11.30 -35.54
CA THR A 69 -4.09 -12.32 -35.45
C THR A 69 -3.84 -13.52 -36.38
N SER A 70 -3.16 -14.57 -35.89
CA SER A 70 -2.99 -15.80 -36.66
C SER A 70 -4.33 -16.52 -36.66
N ARG A 71 -4.94 -16.60 -37.84
CA ARG A 71 -6.27 -17.18 -38.03
C ARG A 71 -6.21 -18.20 -39.15
N TRP A 72 -7.09 -19.20 -39.11
CA TRP A 72 -7.18 -20.16 -40.19
C TRP A 72 -7.56 -19.46 -41.50
N PRO A 73 -6.91 -19.79 -42.63
CA PRO A 73 -7.24 -19.20 -43.94
C PRO A 73 -8.51 -19.80 -44.56
N LYS A 74 -9.18 -20.71 -43.85
CA LYS A 74 -10.37 -21.43 -44.29
C LYS A 74 -11.42 -21.45 -43.18
N GLU A 75 -12.69 -21.50 -43.58
CA GLU A 75 -13.85 -21.45 -42.68
C GLU A 75 -14.28 -22.83 -42.18
N ASN A 76 -14.05 -23.88 -42.99
CA ASN A 76 -14.39 -25.25 -42.62
C ASN A 76 -13.16 -25.96 -42.03
N LEU A 77 -13.20 -26.22 -40.73
CA LEU A 77 -12.14 -26.89 -39.98
C LEU A 77 -12.57 -28.29 -39.57
N THR A 78 -11.68 -29.26 -39.73
CA THR A 78 -11.92 -30.63 -39.27
C THR A 78 -11.19 -30.91 -37.96
N TRP A 79 -11.81 -31.66 -37.06
CA TRP A 79 -11.21 -32.01 -35.77
C TRP A 79 -11.29 -33.49 -35.42
N SER A 80 -10.36 -33.99 -34.62
CA SER A 80 -10.41 -35.35 -34.04
C SER A 80 -9.55 -35.46 -32.77
N ILE A 81 -9.84 -36.48 -31.95
CA ILE A 81 -8.97 -36.89 -30.83
C ILE A 81 -8.08 -38.03 -31.31
N ALA A 82 -6.76 -37.94 -31.11
CA ALA A 82 -5.79 -38.94 -31.55
C ALA A 82 -5.67 -40.12 -30.58
N ASN A 83 -5.48 -39.83 -29.29
CA ASN A 83 -5.28 -40.79 -28.20
C ASN A 83 -6.17 -40.43 -26.99
N PRO A 84 -7.41 -40.97 -26.90
CA PRO A 84 -8.31 -40.70 -25.79
C PRO A 84 -7.75 -41.14 -24.43
N VAL A 85 -7.97 -40.33 -23.37
CA VAL A 85 -7.49 -40.65 -22.01
C VAL A 85 -8.20 -41.85 -21.39
N SER A 86 -7.48 -42.63 -20.58
CA SER A 86 -8.08 -43.72 -19.81
C SER A 86 -8.87 -43.18 -18.61
N GLY A 87 -10.02 -43.77 -18.30
CA GLY A 87 -10.85 -43.37 -17.15
C GLY A 87 -12.17 -42.70 -17.54
N ILE A 88 -12.26 -42.13 -18.74
CA ILE A 88 -13.50 -41.64 -19.35
C ILE A 88 -13.80 -42.46 -20.60
N ASP A 89 -15.06 -42.85 -20.81
CA ASP A 89 -15.49 -43.57 -22.01
C ASP A 89 -15.13 -42.78 -23.29
N THR A 90 -14.55 -43.46 -24.29
CA THR A 90 -14.10 -42.79 -25.51
C THR A 90 -15.23 -42.07 -26.25
N ALA A 91 -16.42 -42.68 -26.34
CA ALA A 91 -17.56 -42.01 -26.99
C ALA A 91 -17.94 -40.74 -26.23
N ARG A 92 -17.86 -40.77 -24.90
CA ARG A 92 -18.12 -39.61 -24.05
C ARG A 92 -17.12 -38.47 -24.27
N GLN A 93 -15.83 -38.77 -24.48
CA GLN A 93 -14.83 -37.74 -24.79
C GLN A 93 -15.12 -37.05 -26.13
N PHE A 94 -15.49 -37.81 -27.16
CA PHE A 94 -15.91 -37.25 -28.45
C PHE A 94 -17.20 -36.43 -28.34
N GLU A 95 -18.19 -36.86 -27.54
CA GLU A 95 -19.40 -36.07 -27.28
C GLU A 95 -19.09 -34.72 -26.61
N ILE A 96 -18.08 -34.68 -25.73
CA ILE A 96 -17.64 -33.44 -25.06
C ILE A 96 -16.97 -32.52 -26.07
N ALA A 97 -16.02 -33.04 -26.86
CA ALA A 97 -15.36 -32.26 -27.89
C ALA A 97 -16.36 -31.67 -28.89
N GLU A 98 -17.35 -32.46 -29.35
CA GLU A 98 -18.42 -31.98 -30.24
C GLU A 98 -19.21 -30.83 -29.62
N GLN A 99 -19.50 -30.87 -28.32
CA GLN A 99 -20.14 -29.75 -27.62
C GLN A 99 -19.24 -28.52 -27.52
N MET A 100 -17.95 -28.67 -27.24
CA MET A 100 -17.04 -27.53 -27.07
C MET A 100 -16.75 -26.83 -28.40
N PHE A 101 -16.53 -27.59 -29.48
CA PHE A 101 -16.49 -27.03 -30.84
C PHE A 101 -17.80 -26.35 -31.20
N GLY A 102 -18.94 -26.93 -30.85
CA GLY A 102 -20.26 -26.32 -31.07
C GLY A 102 -20.48 -24.98 -30.37
N LEU A 103 -19.79 -24.70 -29.25
CA LEU A 103 -19.84 -23.38 -28.61
C LEU A 103 -19.08 -22.32 -29.41
N TRP A 104 -17.92 -22.67 -29.98
CA TRP A 104 -17.14 -21.78 -30.85
C TRP A 104 -17.78 -21.61 -32.23
N ASP A 105 -18.34 -22.68 -32.78
CA ASP A 105 -19.17 -22.71 -34.01
C ASP A 105 -20.30 -21.68 -33.92
N ALA A 106 -21.11 -21.72 -32.85
CA ALA A 106 -22.21 -20.78 -32.62
C ALA A 106 -21.77 -19.32 -32.35
N ALA A 107 -20.48 -19.08 -32.07
CA ALA A 107 -19.96 -17.76 -31.76
C ALA A 107 -19.38 -17.03 -32.97
N CYS A 108 -18.94 -17.76 -34.01
CA CYS A 108 -18.26 -17.19 -35.17
C CYS A 108 -18.73 -17.82 -36.49
N SER A 109 -18.12 -17.46 -37.61
CA SER A 109 -18.49 -18.01 -38.93
C SER A 109 -17.72 -19.28 -39.31
N LEU A 110 -16.99 -19.90 -38.38
CA LEU A 110 -16.28 -21.15 -38.62
C LEU A 110 -17.23 -22.33 -38.48
N ASP A 111 -17.10 -23.30 -39.39
CA ASP A 111 -17.83 -24.57 -39.34
C ASP A 111 -16.88 -25.69 -38.91
N PHE A 112 -17.27 -26.45 -37.87
CA PHE A 112 -16.46 -27.57 -37.35
C PHE A 112 -17.05 -28.94 -37.67
N GLU A 113 -16.29 -29.78 -38.40
CA GLU A 113 -16.69 -31.15 -38.70
C GLU A 113 -15.74 -32.19 -38.09
N ARG A 114 -16.30 -33.25 -37.51
CA ARG A 114 -15.48 -34.36 -37.01
C ARG A 114 -14.84 -35.13 -38.17
N ALA A 115 -13.52 -35.23 -38.18
CA ALA A 115 -12.78 -36.03 -39.14
C ALA A 115 -12.94 -37.55 -38.88
N ALA A 116 -12.76 -38.36 -39.93
CA ALA A 116 -12.78 -39.81 -39.80
C ALA A 116 -11.57 -40.37 -39.03
N SER A 117 -10.46 -39.63 -38.97
CA SER A 117 -9.23 -39.96 -38.25
C SER A 117 -8.43 -38.68 -37.93
N ALA A 118 -7.58 -38.74 -36.90
CA ALA A 118 -6.68 -37.64 -36.52
C ALA A 118 -5.72 -37.23 -37.66
N ASP A 119 -5.22 -38.18 -38.45
CA ASP A 119 -4.30 -37.91 -39.57
C ASP A 119 -4.85 -36.98 -40.66
N ASN A 120 -6.17 -36.73 -40.68
CA ASN A 120 -6.85 -35.89 -41.68
C ASN A 120 -7.62 -34.72 -41.03
N ALA A 121 -7.36 -34.44 -39.75
CA ALA A 121 -7.95 -33.33 -39.03
C ALA A 121 -7.01 -32.11 -39.03
N ASP A 122 -7.59 -30.91 -39.07
CA ASP A 122 -6.85 -29.66 -38.89
C ASP A 122 -6.50 -29.41 -37.42
N ILE A 123 -7.45 -29.72 -36.53
CA ILE A 123 -7.29 -29.60 -35.07
C ILE A 123 -7.26 -31.00 -34.48
N VAL A 124 -6.16 -31.35 -33.82
CA VAL A 124 -5.94 -32.68 -33.25
C VAL A 124 -5.70 -32.56 -31.76
N ILE A 125 -6.53 -33.25 -30.97
CA ILE A 125 -6.40 -33.30 -29.51
C ILE A 125 -5.65 -34.56 -29.11
N HIS A 126 -4.58 -34.40 -28.34
CA HIS A 126 -3.77 -35.46 -27.78
C HIS A 126 -3.88 -35.49 -26.26
N PHE A 127 -3.85 -36.69 -25.67
CA PHE A 127 -3.67 -36.87 -24.23
C PHE A 127 -2.33 -37.54 -23.99
N ASP A 128 -1.30 -36.73 -23.79
CA ASP A 128 0.06 -37.24 -23.70
C ASP A 128 0.46 -37.50 -22.25
N PRO A 129 1.17 -38.61 -21.97
CA PRO A 129 1.82 -38.81 -20.69
C PRO A 129 3.02 -37.87 -20.58
N ASP A 130 3.31 -37.42 -19.36
CA ASP A 130 4.65 -36.94 -19.01
C ASP A 130 5.68 -37.82 -19.70
N ASP A 131 6.55 -37.22 -20.51
CA ASP A 131 7.75 -37.92 -20.90
C ASP A 131 8.84 -37.56 -19.89
N ASP A 132 9.48 -38.58 -19.32
CA ASP A 132 10.66 -38.44 -18.46
C ASP A 132 11.87 -37.80 -19.20
N ASN A 133 11.66 -37.30 -20.43
CA ASN A 133 12.64 -36.71 -21.33
C ASN A 133 12.45 -35.19 -21.50
N GLY A 134 11.43 -34.56 -20.90
CA GLY A 134 11.25 -33.11 -20.85
C GLY A 134 10.80 -32.46 -22.15
N ALA A 135 10.13 -33.19 -23.05
CA ALA A 135 9.64 -32.67 -24.32
C ALA A 135 8.34 -31.84 -24.20
N PHE A 136 7.66 -31.90 -23.05
CA PHE A 136 6.44 -31.15 -22.77
C PHE A 136 6.48 -30.55 -21.36
N PRO A 137 5.89 -29.35 -21.15
CA PRO A 137 5.97 -28.62 -19.87
C PRO A 137 5.02 -29.17 -18.80
N PHE A 138 4.59 -30.44 -18.87
CA PHE A 138 3.71 -31.01 -17.84
C PHE A 138 4.54 -31.34 -16.58
N ASP A 139 4.02 -30.98 -15.41
CA ASP A 139 4.75 -30.86 -14.14
C ASP A 139 4.18 -31.75 -13.02
N GLY A 140 3.37 -32.73 -13.39
CA GLY A 140 2.65 -33.63 -12.48
C GLY A 140 1.26 -33.12 -12.07
N PRO A 141 0.56 -33.80 -11.14
CA PRO A 141 -0.84 -33.53 -10.85
C PRO A 141 -1.10 -32.13 -10.26
N GLY A 142 -1.96 -31.37 -10.94
CA GLY A 142 -2.50 -30.10 -10.48
C GLY A 142 -1.71 -28.85 -10.88
N GLY A 143 -0.76 -28.96 -11.81
CA GLY A 143 -0.05 -27.85 -12.44
C GLY A 143 -0.60 -27.51 -13.83
N TYR A 144 0.15 -27.79 -14.89
CA TYR A 144 -0.23 -27.50 -16.27
C TYR A 144 -1.21 -28.52 -16.88
N LEU A 145 -2.41 -28.05 -17.24
CA LEU A 145 -3.50 -28.92 -17.69
C LEU A 145 -3.49 -29.15 -19.21
N GLY A 146 -2.97 -28.20 -19.99
CA GLY A 146 -2.99 -28.26 -21.45
C GLY A 146 -2.14 -27.20 -22.14
N LEU A 147 -1.87 -27.43 -23.43
CA LEU A 147 -1.12 -26.57 -24.34
C LEU A 147 -1.74 -26.64 -25.75
N SER A 148 -1.72 -25.54 -26.50
CA SER A 148 -2.32 -25.50 -27.83
C SER A 148 -1.54 -24.65 -28.82
N TYR A 149 -1.35 -25.18 -30.02
CA TYR A 149 -0.59 -24.53 -31.09
C TYR A 149 -1.49 -23.64 -31.95
N PHE A 150 -1.12 -22.36 -32.05
CA PHE A 150 -1.81 -21.37 -32.87
C PHE A 150 -1.85 -21.71 -34.37
N PRO A 151 -2.83 -21.19 -35.15
CA PRO A 151 -2.97 -21.43 -36.59
C PRO A 151 -1.73 -21.08 -37.43
N GLY A 152 -0.92 -20.12 -36.98
CA GLY A 152 0.32 -19.70 -37.67
C GLY A 152 1.58 -20.44 -37.25
N SER A 153 1.50 -21.40 -36.33
CA SER A 153 2.66 -22.12 -35.80
C SER A 153 3.15 -23.25 -36.74
N PRO A 154 4.35 -23.82 -36.53
CA PRO A 154 4.86 -24.95 -37.30
C PRO A 154 4.00 -26.22 -37.22
N GLN A 155 3.21 -26.38 -36.15
CA GLN A 155 2.31 -27.51 -35.92
C GLN A 155 0.90 -26.99 -35.59
N PRO A 156 0.21 -26.34 -36.54
CA PRO A 156 -1.00 -25.59 -36.24
C PRO A 156 -2.14 -26.52 -35.82
N GLY A 157 -2.92 -26.10 -34.82
CA GLY A 157 -4.09 -26.84 -34.35
C GLY A 157 -3.79 -28.09 -33.52
N GLN A 158 -2.54 -28.34 -33.16
CA GLN A 158 -2.22 -29.42 -32.21
C GLN A 158 -2.55 -28.97 -30.78
N ILE A 159 -3.36 -29.76 -30.07
CA ILE A 159 -3.74 -29.54 -28.68
C ILE A 159 -3.24 -30.71 -27.86
N TYR A 160 -2.54 -30.43 -26.77
CA TYR A 160 -1.98 -31.41 -25.85
C TYR A 160 -2.62 -31.22 -24.48
N LEU A 161 -3.27 -32.26 -23.97
CA LEU A 161 -3.84 -32.30 -22.62
C LEU A 161 -3.04 -33.28 -21.77
N SER A 162 -2.77 -32.90 -20.52
CA SER A 162 -2.00 -33.76 -19.62
C SER A 162 -2.78 -35.02 -19.26
N SER A 163 -2.23 -36.20 -19.55
CA SER A 163 -2.90 -37.47 -19.21
C SER A 163 -2.66 -37.95 -17.78
N ILE A 164 -1.79 -37.27 -17.02
CA ILE A 164 -1.56 -37.56 -15.59
C ILE A 164 -2.68 -36.97 -14.70
N GLU A 165 -3.42 -36.00 -15.24
CA GLU A 165 -4.54 -35.37 -14.55
C GLU A 165 -5.75 -36.29 -14.41
N ASN A 166 -6.43 -36.16 -13.29
CA ASN A 166 -7.65 -36.93 -13.03
C ASN A 166 -8.87 -36.20 -13.59
N TRP A 167 -9.04 -36.35 -14.91
CA TRP A 167 -10.14 -35.74 -15.66
C TRP A 167 -11.52 -36.22 -15.21
N THR A 168 -12.43 -35.26 -14.96
CA THR A 168 -13.82 -35.53 -14.62
C THR A 168 -14.80 -34.99 -15.65
N VAL A 169 -16.01 -35.56 -15.61
CA VAL A 169 -17.14 -35.18 -16.47
C VAL A 169 -18.38 -34.95 -15.61
N PRO A 170 -19.28 -34.01 -15.98
CA PRO A 170 -20.50 -33.76 -15.22
C PRO A 170 -21.34 -35.03 -15.01
N PRO A 171 -21.97 -35.21 -13.83
CA PRO A 171 -22.11 -34.24 -12.73
C PRO A 171 -20.97 -34.26 -11.70
N SER A 172 -19.88 -34.98 -11.97
CA SER A 172 -18.70 -34.98 -11.10
C SER A 172 -17.90 -33.71 -11.37
N GLU A 173 -17.77 -32.85 -10.35
CA GLU A 173 -16.94 -31.64 -10.38
C GLU A 173 -15.68 -31.81 -9.51
N VAL A 174 -15.25 -33.07 -9.31
CA VAL A 174 -14.03 -33.36 -8.57
C VAL A 174 -12.84 -33.01 -9.47
N GLU A 175 -11.96 -32.12 -9.00
CA GLU A 175 -10.71 -31.72 -9.69
C GLU A 175 -10.93 -30.99 -11.03
N TYR A 176 -10.65 -31.61 -12.18
CA TYR A 176 -10.58 -30.92 -13.49
C TYR A 176 -11.62 -31.42 -14.49
N LEU A 177 -12.56 -30.54 -14.87
CA LEU A 177 -13.57 -30.83 -15.87
C LEU A 177 -12.94 -30.79 -17.27
N LEU A 178 -12.92 -31.95 -17.93
CA LEU A 178 -12.34 -32.09 -19.27
C LEU A 178 -12.94 -31.09 -20.28
N SER A 179 -14.24 -30.83 -20.17
CA SER A 179 -14.93 -29.88 -21.06
C SER A 179 -14.37 -28.47 -20.97
N VAL A 180 -13.98 -28.02 -19.78
CA VAL A 180 -13.59 -26.62 -19.54
C VAL A 180 -12.18 -26.36 -20.07
N VAL A 181 -11.24 -27.27 -19.79
CA VAL A 181 -9.88 -27.16 -20.33
C VAL A 181 -9.89 -27.33 -21.84
N MET A 182 -10.64 -28.29 -22.37
CA MET A 182 -10.77 -28.48 -23.81
C MET A 182 -11.36 -27.25 -24.52
N LEU A 183 -12.37 -26.59 -23.92
CA LEU A 183 -12.95 -25.36 -24.48
C LEU A 183 -11.91 -24.23 -24.57
N HIS A 184 -11.05 -24.11 -23.56
CA HIS A 184 -9.97 -23.13 -23.50
C HIS A 184 -8.90 -23.40 -24.58
N GLU A 185 -8.36 -24.62 -24.65
CA GLU A 185 -7.30 -24.95 -25.62
C GLU A 185 -7.76 -24.85 -27.08
N ILE A 186 -9.05 -25.11 -27.34
CA ILE A 186 -9.62 -24.86 -28.67
C ILE A 186 -9.54 -23.37 -29.02
N GLY A 187 -9.75 -22.45 -28.07
CA GLY A 187 -9.63 -21.02 -28.33
C GLY A 187 -8.23 -20.62 -28.83
N HIS A 188 -7.18 -21.18 -28.24
CA HIS A 188 -5.79 -20.99 -28.72
C HIS A 188 -5.58 -21.59 -30.11
N ALA A 189 -6.10 -22.80 -30.37
CA ALA A 189 -6.04 -23.42 -31.70
C ALA A 189 -6.79 -22.62 -32.77
N LEU A 190 -7.70 -21.72 -32.38
CA LEU A 190 -8.40 -20.79 -33.25
C LEU A 190 -7.75 -19.41 -33.36
N GLY A 191 -6.70 -19.11 -32.58
CA GLY A 191 -6.00 -17.83 -32.66
C GLY A 191 -6.25 -16.86 -31.51
N LEU A 192 -6.95 -17.28 -30.44
CA LEU A 192 -7.23 -16.42 -29.28
C LEU A 192 -6.10 -16.47 -28.26
N GLU A 193 -5.74 -15.31 -27.73
CA GLU A 193 -4.82 -15.18 -26.60
C GLU A 193 -5.56 -15.26 -25.27
N HIS A 194 -4.80 -15.34 -24.18
CA HIS A 194 -5.35 -15.29 -22.84
C HIS A 194 -6.09 -13.98 -22.54
N SER A 195 -7.19 -14.11 -21.79
CA SER A 195 -7.99 -13.01 -21.30
C SER A 195 -7.72 -12.79 -19.81
N LEU A 196 -7.50 -11.53 -19.43
CA LEU A 196 -7.40 -11.13 -18.01
C LEU A 196 -8.79 -11.01 -17.34
N VAL A 197 -9.88 -11.19 -18.09
CA VAL A 197 -11.24 -11.10 -17.55
C VAL A 197 -11.54 -12.35 -16.72
N ALA A 198 -11.82 -12.16 -15.43
CA ALA A 198 -12.00 -13.27 -14.47
C ALA A 198 -13.08 -14.30 -14.83
N GLY A 199 -14.04 -13.95 -15.70
CA GLY A 199 -15.11 -14.83 -16.18
C GLY A 199 -14.93 -15.35 -17.61
N ALA A 200 -13.81 -15.04 -18.28
CA ALA A 200 -13.53 -15.51 -19.62
C ALA A 200 -13.10 -16.97 -19.62
N VAL A 201 -13.48 -17.69 -20.68
CA VAL A 201 -12.97 -19.04 -20.94
C VAL A 201 -11.47 -18.99 -21.20
N MET A 202 -10.98 -17.99 -21.93
CA MET A 202 -9.55 -17.81 -22.21
C MET A 202 -8.72 -17.32 -21.01
N ARG A 203 -9.24 -17.42 -19.78
CA ARG A 203 -8.46 -17.11 -18.58
C ARG A 203 -7.37 -18.17 -18.36
N PRO A 204 -6.13 -17.79 -18.02
CA PRO A 204 -5.01 -18.73 -17.81
C PRO A 204 -5.25 -19.83 -16.78
N SER A 205 -5.82 -19.47 -15.62
CA SER A 205 -6.02 -20.39 -14.52
C SER A 205 -7.39 -21.06 -14.60
N TYR A 206 -7.40 -22.38 -14.40
CA TYR A 206 -8.59 -23.21 -14.42
C TYR A 206 -9.63 -22.74 -13.42
N ARG A 207 -10.89 -22.75 -13.85
CA ARG A 207 -12.01 -22.32 -13.03
C ARG A 207 -13.25 -23.16 -13.27
N GLY A 208 -13.42 -24.21 -12.47
CA GLY A 208 -14.70 -24.91 -12.24
C GLY A 208 -15.55 -25.16 -13.49
N PRO A 209 -16.87 -25.37 -13.34
CA PRO A 209 -17.75 -25.55 -14.50
C PRO A 209 -18.03 -24.22 -15.21
N ILE A 210 -17.82 -24.19 -16.53
CA ILE A 210 -18.25 -23.13 -17.44
C ILE A 210 -19.22 -23.72 -18.47
N SER A 211 -20.36 -23.07 -18.68
CA SER A 211 -21.43 -23.54 -19.57
C SER A 211 -21.64 -22.68 -20.82
N GLU A 212 -20.99 -21.52 -20.91
CA GLU A 212 -21.14 -20.56 -22.02
C GLU A 212 -19.87 -19.72 -22.19
N LEU A 213 -19.63 -19.22 -23.42
CA LEU A 213 -18.55 -18.29 -23.72
C LEU A 213 -18.85 -16.91 -23.13
N ALA A 214 -17.86 -16.22 -22.57
CA ALA A 214 -18.07 -14.86 -22.11
C ALA A 214 -18.16 -13.90 -23.31
N ALA A 215 -18.82 -12.75 -23.12
CA ALA A 215 -18.94 -11.74 -24.17
C ALA A 215 -17.57 -11.30 -24.74
N GLY A 216 -16.53 -11.25 -23.91
CA GLY A 216 -15.18 -10.93 -24.36
C GLY A 216 -14.54 -12.00 -25.23
N ASP A 217 -14.83 -13.29 -24.97
CA ASP A 217 -14.37 -14.41 -25.79
C ASP A 217 -15.06 -14.37 -27.17
N ILE A 218 -16.37 -14.10 -27.18
CA ILE A 218 -17.19 -13.94 -28.40
C ILE A 218 -16.69 -12.76 -29.24
N ASP A 219 -16.48 -11.59 -28.61
CA ASP A 219 -15.96 -10.41 -29.31
C ASP A 219 -14.57 -10.67 -29.92
N ALA A 220 -13.72 -11.43 -29.24
CA ALA A 220 -12.38 -11.74 -29.71
C ALA A 220 -12.40 -12.69 -30.92
N ILE A 221 -13.19 -13.77 -30.87
CA ILE A 221 -13.29 -14.71 -31.99
C ILE A 221 -13.99 -14.10 -33.20
N GLN A 222 -15.00 -13.24 -32.99
CA GLN A 222 -15.68 -12.55 -34.08
C GLN A 222 -14.79 -11.49 -34.75
N ARG A 223 -13.79 -10.93 -34.06
CA ARG A 223 -12.77 -10.10 -34.74
C ARG A 223 -11.92 -10.90 -35.71
N LEU A 224 -11.65 -12.16 -35.39
CA LEU A 224 -10.86 -13.05 -36.25
C LEU A 224 -11.67 -13.54 -37.44
N TYR A 225 -12.88 -14.02 -37.20
CA TYR A 225 -13.65 -14.79 -38.20
C TYR A 225 -15.00 -14.17 -38.58
N GLY A 226 -15.52 -13.21 -37.81
CA GLY A 226 -16.88 -12.68 -37.98
C GLY A 226 -17.91 -13.50 -37.21
N SER A 227 -19.17 -13.06 -37.20
CA SER A 227 -20.29 -13.75 -36.53
C SER A 227 -20.98 -14.77 -37.44
N GLU A 228 -21.58 -15.80 -36.85
CA GLU A 228 -22.31 -16.87 -37.56
C GLU A 228 -23.42 -16.32 -38.49
N ASP A 229 -24.15 -15.30 -38.02
CA ASP A 229 -25.24 -14.68 -38.78
C ASP A 229 -24.78 -13.62 -39.80
N GLY A 230 -23.46 -13.39 -39.90
CA GLY A 230 -22.85 -12.37 -40.75
C GLY A 230 -23.16 -10.92 -40.34
N SER A 231 -23.68 -10.69 -39.13
CA SER A 231 -23.90 -9.33 -38.61
C SER A 231 -22.61 -8.61 -38.22
N VAL A 232 -21.55 -9.36 -37.90
CA VAL A 232 -20.19 -8.88 -37.65
C VAL A 232 -19.27 -9.44 -38.71
N GLU A 233 -18.71 -8.57 -39.55
CA GLU A 233 -17.70 -8.95 -40.53
C GLU A 233 -16.33 -9.12 -39.84
N PRO A 234 -15.51 -10.11 -40.24
CA PRO A 234 -14.16 -10.26 -39.72
C PRO A 234 -13.31 -9.03 -40.00
N ALA A 235 -12.31 -8.79 -39.15
CA ALA A 235 -11.29 -7.79 -39.47
C ALA A 235 -10.66 -8.12 -40.84
N PRO A 236 -10.39 -7.11 -41.69
CA PRO A 236 -9.80 -7.34 -43.00
C PRO A 236 -8.49 -8.09 -42.86
N PHE A 237 -8.33 -9.18 -43.62
CA PHE A 237 -7.05 -9.87 -43.74
C PHE A 237 -6.06 -8.90 -44.37
N VAL A 238 -5.21 -8.30 -43.56
CA VAL A 238 -4.02 -7.64 -44.09
C VAL A 238 -3.05 -8.77 -44.40
N GLU A 239 -3.08 -9.25 -45.64
CA GLU A 239 -1.92 -9.92 -46.21
C GLU A 239 -0.80 -8.87 -46.12
N LEU A 240 0.17 -9.09 -45.23
CA LEU A 240 1.25 -8.15 -44.95
C LEU A 240 2.04 -7.90 -46.24
N GLN A 241 1.58 -6.94 -47.02
CA GLN A 241 2.29 -6.44 -48.17
C GLN A 241 3.35 -5.48 -47.63
N GLU A 242 4.58 -5.99 -47.59
CA GLU A 242 5.81 -5.25 -47.36
C GLU A 242 5.88 -4.58 -45.97
N CYS A 243 6.15 -5.38 -44.94
CA CYS A 243 7.14 -4.93 -43.97
C CYS A 243 8.45 -4.78 -44.77
N ASP A 244 9.06 -3.60 -44.74
CA ASP A 244 10.47 -3.46 -45.10
C ASP A 244 11.29 -4.31 -44.12
N MET A 245 11.38 -5.61 -44.41
CA MET A 245 12.45 -6.46 -43.89
C MET A 245 13.74 -5.76 -44.31
N PRO A 246 14.64 -5.37 -43.39
CA PRO A 246 16.00 -5.21 -43.83
C PRO A 246 16.40 -6.58 -44.38
N ALA A 247 16.66 -6.62 -45.69
CA ALA A 247 17.14 -7.78 -46.42
C ALA A 247 18.59 -8.14 -45.97
N ALA A 248 18.80 -8.28 -44.68
CA ALA A 248 20.12 -8.34 -44.06
C ALA A 248 20.19 -9.27 -42.83
N LEU A 249 19.19 -10.12 -42.55
CA LEU A 249 19.26 -11.04 -41.40
C LEU A 249 19.49 -12.52 -41.73
N THR A 250 19.60 -12.88 -43.00
CA THR A 250 20.30 -14.11 -43.44
C THR A 250 20.86 -13.80 -44.82
N SER A 251 22.17 -13.66 -44.94
CA SER A 251 22.75 -13.69 -46.28
C SER A 251 22.76 -15.15 -46.72
N GLU A 252 22.30 -15.48 -47.94
CA GLU A 252 22.41 -16.87 -48.44
C GLU A 252 23.89 -17.36 -48.50
N ASP A 253 24.85 -16.45 -48.27
CA ASP A 253 26.29 -16.68 -48.24
C ASP A 253 26.89 -16.82 -46.82
N ASP A 254 26.12 -16.53 -45.76
CA ASP A 254 26.56 -16.57 -44.35
C ASP A 254 25.38 -16.97 -43.44
N PRO A 255 25.27 -18.25 -43.06
CA PRO A 255 24.13 -18.78 -42.30
C PRO A 255 24.28 -18.71 -40.76
N ASP A 256 25.35 -18.08 -40.25
CA ASP A 256 25.74 -17.95 -38.84
C ASP A 256 26.49 -16.60 -38.71
N SER A 257 25.73 -15.55 -38.42
CA SER A 257 26.09 -14.14 -38.64
C SER A 257 27.05 -13.58 -37.58
N ASP A 258 27.08 -14.13 -36.36
CA ASP A 258 28.04 -13.80 -35.31
C ASP A 258 29.17 -14.84 -35.14
N GLY A 259 29.01 -16.02 -35.73
CA GLY A 259 30.01 -17.08 -35.79
C GLY A 259 30.16 -17.86 -34.48
N ASP A 260 29.14 -17.87 -33.62
CA ASP A 260 29.16 -18.59 -32.34
C ASP A 260 28.93 -20.11 -32.51
N GLY A 261 28.42 -20.53 -33.67
CA GLY A 261 28.17 -21.92 -34.03
C GLY A 261 26.70 -22.33 -34.04
N ILE A 262 25.79 -21.40 -33.76
CA ILE A 262 24.35 -21.51 -33.99
C ILE A 262 24.02 -20.83 -35.34
N ALA A 263 23.03 -21.35 -36.07
CA ALA A 263 22.64 -20.73 -37.33
C ALA A 263 21.57 -19.65 -37.08
N ASP A 264 21.61 -18.54 -37.81
CA ASP A 264 20.64 -17.43 -37.72
C ASP A 264 19.18 -17.90 -37.73
N THR A 265 18.90 -18.93 -38.54
CA THR A 265 17.56 -19.51 -38.68
C THR A 265 17.09 -20.28 -37.44
N ILE A 266 18.01 -20.80 -36.63
CA ILE A 266 17.74 -21.50 -35.37
C ILE A 266 17.62 -20.48 -34.23
N GLU A 267 18.48 -19.46 -34.20
CA GLU A 267 18.41 -18.34 -33.25
C GLU A 267 17.05 -17.64 -33.33
N LEU A 268 16.64 -17.22 -34.53
CA LEU A 268 15.37 -16.54 -34.75
C LEU A 268 14.13 -17.40 -34.56
N LEU A 269 14.17 -18.69 -34.90
CA LEU A 269 12.97 -19.54 -35.01
C LEU A 269 12.77 -20.50 -33.85
N VAL A 270 13.84 -20.82 -33.12
CA VAL A 270 13.85 -21.86 -32.10
C VAL A 270 14.30 -21.30 -30.75
N LEU A 271 15.31 -20.43 -30.71
CA LEU A 271 15.98 -20.02 -29.46
C LEU A 271 15.57 -18.64 -28.96
N GLY A 272 15.13 -17.74 -29.85
CA GLY A 272 14.76 -16.37 -29.48
C GLY A 272 15.94 -15.44 -29.21
N THR A 273 17.15 -15.83 -29.63
CA THR A 273 18.43 -15.12 -29.48
C THR A 273 18.70 -14.15 -30.64
N ASP A 274 19.64 -13.21 -30.48
CA ASP A 274 20.04 -12.23 -31.51
C ASP A 274 21.12 -12.81 -32.44
N PRO A 275 20.84 -13.08 -33.73
CA PRO A 275 21.80 -13.66 -34.68
C PRO A 275 23.07 -12.84 -34.95
N PHE A 276 23.15 -11.63 -34.41
CA PHE A 276 24.29 -10.72 -34.57
C PHE A 276 25.11 -10.57 -33.30
N SER A 277 24.74 -11.27 -32.22
CA SER A 277 25.40 -11.22 -30.93
C SER A 277 25.56 -12.63 -30.38
N GLY A 278 26.80 -13.12 -30.38
CA GLY A 278 27.07 -14.46 -29.83
C GLY A 278 26.83 -14.58 -28.33
N ASP A 279 26.43 -13.51 -27.65
CA ASP A 279 25.98 -13.45 -26.26
C ASP A 279 24.75 -12.53 -26.26
N SER A 280 23.56 -13.13 -26.28
CA SER A 280 22.29 -12.45 -26.56
C SER A 280 21.70 -11.70 -25.37
N ASP A 281 22.02 -12.11 -24.14
CA ASP A 281 21.59 -11.44 -22.90
C ASP A 281 22.70 -10.66 -22.19
N GLU A 282 23.88 -10.58 -22.82
CA GLU A 282 25.05 -9.81 -22.41
C GLU A 282 25.60 -10.24 -21.02
N ASP A 283 25.60 -11.54 -20.72
CA ASP A 283 26.03 -12.10 -19.43
C ASP A 283 27.48 -12.65 -19.40
N ASP A 284 28.24 -12.42 -20.49
CA ASP A 284 29.61 -12.88 -20.77
C ASP A 284 29.74 -14.40 -21.07
N VAL A 285 28.64 -15.13 -21.25
CA VAL A 285 28.60 -16.50 -21.80
C VAL A 285 28.00 -16.45 -23.21
N ASN A 286 28.54 -17.24 -24.15
CA ASN A 286 28.01 -17.25 -25.51
C ASN A 286 26.85 -18.24 -25.67
N ASP A 287 25.90 -17.92 -26.54
CA ASP A 287 24.65 -18.68 -26.71
C ASP A 287 24.93 -20.15 -27.05
N PHE A 288 25.96 -20.42 -27.86
CA PHE A 288 26.39 -21.78 -28.18
C PHE A 288 26.83 -22.59 -26.95
N ASP A 289 27.68 -22.04 -26.08
CA ASP A 289 28.18 -22.75 -24.91
C ASP A 289 27.04 -22.95 -23.90
N GLU A 290 26.13 -22.00 -23.79
CA GLU A 290 24.90 -22.16 -23.02
C GLU A 290 24.10 -23.37 -23.48
N ILE A 291 23.83 -23.52 -24.78
CA ILE A 291 23.03 -24.64 -25.29
C ILE A 291 23.77 -25.98 -25.19
N PHE A 292 25.05 -26.01 -25.58
CA PHE A 292 25.77 -27.26 -25.84
C PHE A 292 26.72 -27.69 -24.71
N VAL A 293 27.22 -26.76 -23.90
CA VAL A 293 28.15 -27.05 -22.80
C VAL A 293 27.42 -27.01 -21.47
N PHE A 294 26.72 -25.91 -21.17
CA PHE A 294 26.08 -25.67 -19.88
C PHE A 294 24.62 -26.16 -19.82
N ARG A 295 23.99 -26.36 -20.98
CA ARG A 295 22.58 -26.76 -21.17
C ARG A 295 21.60 -25.78 -20.51
N THR A 296 21.76 -24.51 -20.85
CA THR A 296 21.04 -23.37 -20.30
C THR A 296 20.28 -22.60 -21.40
N PRO A 297 19.18 -21.89 -21.09
CA PRO A 297 18.51 -21.02 -22.05
C PRO A 297 19.34 -19.74 -22.27
N PRO A 298 19.60 -19.30 -23.52
CA PRO A 298 20.53 -18.18 -23.78
C PRO A 298 19.97 -16.76 -23.57
N MET A 299 18.82 -16.67 -22.91
CA MET A 299 18.16 -15.41 -22.57
C MET A 299 17.87 -15.35 -21.06
N ALA A 300 18.43 -16.30 -20.30
CA ALA A 300 18.16 -16.50 -18.89
C ALA A 300 19.14 -15.73 -18.02
N PHE A 301 19.03 -14.40 -18.08
CA PHE A 301 19.70 -13.49 -17.16
C PHE A 301 19.52 -13.96 -15.70
N GLY A 302 20.59 -14.45 -15.06
CA GLY A 302 20.60 -14.80 -13.64
C GLY A 302 20.05 -16.19 -13.27
N ARG A 303 20.50 -17.27 -13.93
CA ARG A 303 20.33 -18.65 -13.44
C ARG A 303 20.78 -18.79 -11.99
N ASP A 304 20.05 -19.55 -11.18
CA ASP A 304 20.37 -19.96 -9.80
C ASP A 304 20.17 -21.49 -9.69
N ALA A 305 21.27 -22.25 -9.75
CA ALA A 305 21.27 -23.69 -10.00
C ALA A 305 20.88 -24.54 -8.78
N ASP A 306 21.02 -24.04 -7.55
CA ASP A 306 20.54 -24.69 -6.33
C ASP A 306 19.34 -24.02 -5.66
N ASN A 307 18.81 -22.96 -6.28
CA ASN A 307 17.60 -22.22 -5.90
C ASN A 307 17.69 -21.63 -4.49
N ASP A 308 18.82 -20.98 -4.22
CA ASP A 308 19.14 -20.40 -2.93
C ASP A 308 18.96 -18.87 -2.88
N GLY A 309 18.74 -18.25 -4.04
CA GLY A 309 18.56 -16.83 -4.26
C GLY A 309 19.79 -16.12 -4.83
N LEU A 310 20.91 -16.80 -5.04
CA LEU A 310 22.12 -16.28 -5.64
C LEU A 310 22.28 -16.81 -7.07
N PRO A 311 22.44 -15.95 -8.09
CA PRO A 311 22.64 -16.46 -9.44
C PRO A 311 24.04 -17.06 -9.63
N ASP A 312 24.16 -18.12 -10.44
CA ASP A 312 25.37 -18.87 -10.79
C ASP A 312 26.55 -17.96 -11.14
N GLN A 313 26.32 -16.88 -11.90
CA GLN A 313 27.36 -15.90 -12.22
C GLN A 313 27.89 -15.25 -10.95
N LYS A 314 27.00 -14.87 -10.03
CA LYS A 314 27.36 -14.27 -8.75
C LYS A 314 28.06 -15.27 -7.84
N GLU A 315 27.63 -16.52 -7.86
CA GLU A 315 28.29 -17.59 -7.14
C GLU A 315 29.72 -17.84 -7.63
N LEU A 316 29.94 -17.83 -8.95
CA LEU A 316 31.26 -17.90 -9.57
C LEU A 316 32.14 -16.70 -9.18
N GLU A 317 31.57 -15.50 -9.08
CA GLU A 317 32.28 -14.28 -8.67
C GLU A 317 32.76 -14.34 -7.21
N ILE A 318 31.88 -14.74 -6.29
CA ILE A 318 32.17 -14.72 -4.85
C ILE A 318 32.79 -16.04 -4.36
N GLY A 319 32.75 -17.09 -5.17
CA GLY A 319 33.38 -18.38 -4.91
C GLY A 319 32.51 -19.39 -4.17
N THR A 320 31.19 -19.19 -4.15
CA THR A 320 30.21 -20.14 -3.61
C THR A 320 29.94 -21.27 -4.60
N GLY A 321 29.25 -22.30 -4.15
CA GLY A 321 29.09 -23.54 -4.91
C GLY A 321 27.78 -23.62 -5.68
N LEU A 322 27.87 -23.53 -7.02
CA LEU A 322 26.75 -23.62 -8.01
C LEU A 322 25.66 -24.70 -7.85
N ASN A 323 25.83 -25.68 -6.95
CA ASN A 323 24.81 -26.72 -6.71
C ASN A 323 24.72 -27.03 -5.20
N ASN A 324 25.16 -26.11 -4.37
CA ASN A 324 25.24 -26.20 -2.94
C ASN A 324 24.70 -24.90 -2.31
N PRO A 325 23.42 -24.89 -1.92
CA PRO A 325 22.70 -23.68 -1.54
C PRO A 325 23.11 -23.12 -0.16
N ASP A 326 24.24 -23.53 0.39
CA ASP A 326 24.79 -23.24 1.73
C ASP A 326 26.27 -23.72 1.71
N THR A 327 27.17 -22.84 1.27
CA THR A 327 28.56 -23.16 0.94
C THR A 327 29.42 -23.47 2.16
N ASP A 328 29.22 -22.76 3.27
CA ASP A 328 29.98 -22.94 4.50
C ASP A 328 29.30 -23.83 5.56
N ALA A 329 28.05 -24.25 5.29
CA ALA A 329 27.27 -25.21 6.05
C ALA A 329 26.90 -24.73 7.47
N ASP A 330 26.63 -23.43 7.61
CA ASP A 330 26.27 -22.80 8.87
C ASP A 330 24.74 -22.77 9.12
N GLY A 331 23.95 -23.03 8.07
CA GLY A 331 22.50 -23.10 8.08
C GLY A 331 21.77 -21.92 7.43
N LEU A 332 22.49 -20.90 6.97
CA LEU A 332 21.99 -19.89 6.03
C LEU A 332 22.29 -20.33 4.58
N ARG A 333 21.54 -19.78 3.63
CA ARG A 333 21.78 -20.04 2.21
C ARG A 333 22.63 -18.93 1.63
N ASP A 334 23.54 -19.22 0.70
CA ASP A 334 24.46 -18.23 0.14
C ASP A 334 23.70 -17.01 -0.42
N GLY A 335 22.60 -17.26 -1.13
CA GLY A 335 21.70 -16.22 -1.63
C GLY A 335 21.01 -15.41 -0.53
N PHE A 336 20.68 -16.00 0.61
CA PHE A 336 20.09 -15.28 1.74
C PHE A 336 21.13 -14.44 2.48
N GLU A 337 22.34 -14.97 2.64
CA GLU A 337 23.47 -14.27 3.25
C GLU A 337 23.85 -13.03 2.45
N VAL A 338 24.02 -13.16 1.14
CA VAL A 338 24.44 -12.04 0.28
C VAL A 338 23.33 -11.00 0.11
N ASN A 339 22.08 -11.44 -0.10
CA ASN A 339 21.01 -10.51 -0.48
C ASN A 339 20.24 -9.92 0.70
N ILE A 340 20.22 -10.59 1.86
CA ILE A 340 19.35 -10.21 2.99
C ILE A 340 20.16 -9.89 4.24
N VAL A 341 21.00 -10.81 4.71
CA VAL A 341 21.67 -10.67 6.01
C VAL A 341 22.91 -9.79 5.91
N GLY A 342 23.67 -9.92 4.82
CA GLY A 342 24.96 -9.28 4.59
C GLY A 342 26.17 -10.05 5.15
N THR A 343 26.01 -11.33 5.50
CA THR A 343 27.08 -12.22 5.99
C THR A 343 27.97 -12.73 4.85
N ASP A 344 29.12 -13.30 5.19
CA ASP A 344 30.07 -13.87 4.23
C ASP A 344 29.76 -15.36 4.01
N PRO A 345 29.21 -15.78 2.85
CA PRO A 345 28.76 -17.17 2.60
C PRO A 345 29.88 -18.21 2.52
N LEU A 346 31.12 -17.79 2.73
CA LEU A 346 32.30 -18.64 2.83
C LEU A 346 32.84 -18.74 4.27
N ASN A 347 32.20 -18.08 5.22
CA ASN A 347 32.64 -17.98 6.60
C ASN A 347 31.48 -18.18 7.59
N PRO A 348 31.41 -19.34 8.28
CA PRO A 348 30.24 -19.73 9.07
C PRO A 348 30.11 -18.96 10.40
N ASP A 349 30.82 -17.86 10.58
CA ASP A 349 30.89 -16.96 11.76
C ASP A 349 31.48 -15.64 11.25
N THR A 350 30.65 -14.85 10.56
CA THR A 350 31.07 -13.66 9.80
C THR A 350 31.78 -12.63 10.67
N ASP A 351 31.29 -12.44 11.90
CA ASP A 351 31.77 -11.41 12.80
C ASP A 351 32.84 -11.91 13.80
N GLY A 352 32.98 -13.23 13.97
CA GLY A 352 34.02 -13.85 14.77
C GLY A 352 33.78 -13.77 16.28
N ASP A 353 32.53 -13.57 16.72
CA ASP A 353 32.17 -13.54 18.14
C ASP A 353 32.07 -14.96 18.77
N GLY A 354 32.09 -15.99 17.91
CA GLY A 354 32.06 -17.41 18.27
C GLY A 354 30.70 -18.08 18.15
N PHE A 355 29.70 -17.44 17.56
CA PHE A 355 28.42 -18.02 17.16
C PHE A 355 28.36 -18.14 15.63
N ILE A 356 27.68 -19.18 15.13
CA ILE A 356 27.55 -19.37 13.68
C ILE A 356 26.38 -18.54 13.15
N ASP A 357 26.50 -17.96 11.96
CA ASP A 357 25.56 -16.94 11.48
C ASP A 357 24.12 -17.47 11.42
N GLY A 358 23.91 -18.70 10.96
CA GLY A 358 22.61 -19.38 10.95
C GLY A 358 21.95 -19.63 12.31
N LEU A 359 22.69 -19.46 13.41
CA LEU A 359 22.16 -19.51 14.78
C LEU A 359 22.30 -18.18 15.52
N ASP A 360 22.98 -17.20 14.94
CA ASP A 360 23.19 -15.90 15.55
C ASP A 360 22.05 -14.94 15.18
N LYS A 361 21.55 -14.25 16.20
CA LYS A 361 20.58 -13.16 16.02
C LYS A 361 21.28 -11.88 15.52
N TRP A 362 22.61 -11.80 15.63
CA TRP A 362 23.41 -10.61 15.30
C TRP A 362 24.69 -10.93 14.50
N PRO A 363 24.60 -11.62 13.36
CA PRO A 363 25.75 -12.22 12.67
C PRO A 363 26.75 -11.23 12.03
N LEU A 364 26.57 -9.91 12.21
CA LEU A 364 27.44 -8.86 11.66
C LEU A 364 28.13 -8.00 12.74
N PHE A 365 27.89 -8.27 14.02
CA PHE A 365 28.28 -7.40 15.11
C PHE A 365 29.25 -8.06 16.10
N ALA A 366 30.50 -8.20 15.66
CA ALA A 366 31.66 -8.73 16.38
C ALA A 366 31.97 -8.05 17.73
N GLY A 367 31.28 -6.94 18.02
CA GLY A 367 31.67 -5.91 18.98
C GLY A 367 30.61 -5.56 20.01
N LEU A 368 29.40 -6.11 19.96
CA LEU A 368 28.49 -5.94 21.09
C LEU A 368 29.07 -6.74 22.27
N PRO A 369 29.31 -6.10 23.43
CA PRO A 369 29.56 -6.87 24.64
C PRO A 369 28.42 -7.88 24.75
N LYS A 370 28.69 -9.11 25.18
CA LYS A 370 27.62 -10.11 25.44
C LYS A 370 26.52 -9.62 26.39
N ASP A 371 26.74 -8.48 27.04
CA ASP A 371 25.94 -7.86 28.07
C ASP A 371 26.37 -6.37 28.13
N CYS A 372 25.88 -5.58 27.18
CA CYS A 372 26.27 -4.18 26.98
C CYS A 372 25.86 -3.30 28.17
N ASN A 373 24.73 -3.61 28.80
CA ASN A 373 24.19 -2.93 29.97
C ASN A 373 24.66 -3.52 31.31
N GLN A 374 25.48 -4.58 31.27
CA GLN A 374 26.09 -5.27 32.41
C GLN A 374 25.08 -5.83 33.44
N ASN A 375 23.88 -6.17 32.98
CA ASN A 375 22.79 -6.67 33.82
C ASN A 375 22.84 -8.19 34.07
N GLN A 376 23.85 -8.88 33.52
CA GLN A 376 24.10 -10.32 33.61
C GLN A 376 23.12 -11.19 32.83
N ILE A 377 22.35 -10.59 31.94
CA ILE A 377 21.56 -11.24 30.90
C ILE A 377 22.33 -11.03 29.61
N ASP A 378 22.36 -12.05 28.75
CA ASP A 378 22.95 -11.89 27.43
C ASP A 378 22.03 -10.97 26.62
N ASP A 379 22.54 -9.93 25.97
CA ASP A 379 21.72 -8.96 25.21
C ASP A 379 20.82 -9.65 24.17
N ARG A 380 21.22 -10.86 23.72
CA ARG A 380 20.44 -11.68 22.77
C ARG A 380 19.17 -12.28 23.37
N ASP A 381 19.17 -12.52 24.68
CA ASP A 381 18.01 -12.97 25.46
C ASP A 381 17.08 -11.80 25.86
N GLU A 382 17.46 -10.57 25.54
CA GLU A 382 16.68 -9.36 25.81
C GLU A 382 15.78 -8.98 24.61
N PRO A 383 14.65 -8.28 24.88
CA PRO A 383 13.79 -7.78 23.81
C PRO A 383 14.56 -6.80 22.93
N PHE A 384 14.69 -7.15 21.65
CA PHE A 384 15.37 -6.32 20.66
C PHE A 384 14.42 -5.21 20.20
N ARG A 385 14.67 -4.00 20.71
CA ARG A 385 14.12 -2.75 20.20
C ARG A 385 15.30 -1.94 19.69
N ASP A 386 15.17 -1.47 18.47
CA ASP A 386 16.14 -0.65 17.76
C ASP A 386 15.30 0.38 17.01
N CYS A 387 15.14 1.54 17.61
CA CYS A 387 14.26 2.58 17.11
C CYS A 387 14.95 3.54 16.12
N ASN A 388 16.28 3.61 16.14
CA ASN A 388 17.07 4.40 15.18
C ASN A 388 17.55 3.57 13.96
N GLU A 389 17.21 2.27 13.94
CA GLU A 389 17.52 1.29 12.89
C GLU A 389 19.02 1.16 12.59
N ASN A 390 19.87 1.41 13.59
CA ASN A 390 21.32 1.37 13.44
C ASN A 390 21.92 -0.04 13.64
N GLY A 391 21.08 -1.02 14.02
CA GLY A 391 21.48 -2.39 14.31
C GLY A 391 22.07 -2.60 15.72
N ILE A 392 21.85 -1.67 16.65
CA ILE A 392 22.20 -1.74 18.08
C ILE A 392 20.89 -1.58 18.86
N ALA A 393 20.70 -2.38 19.91
CA ALA A 393 19.49 -2.24 20.71
C ALA A 393 19.48 -0.91 21.48
N ASP A 394 18.30 -0.32 21.65
CA ASP A 394 18.03 0.90 22.42
C ASP A 394 18.78 0.95 23.76
N PHE A 395 18.69 -0.14 24.54
CA PHE A 395 19.36 -0.24 25.84
C PHE A 395 20.88 -0.27 25.74
N CYS A 396 21.43 -0.80 24.64
CA CYS A 396 22.86 -0.75 24.34
C CYS A 396 23.28 0.64 23.89
N ASP A 397 22.45 1.34 23.10
CA ASP A 397 22.77 2.70 22.67
C ASP A 397 22.89 3.65 23.86
N ILE A 398 21.98 3.53 24.83
CA ILE A 398 22.02 4.27 26.09
C ILE A 398 23.24 3.84 26.93
N ALA A 399 23.46 2.54 27.10
CA ALA A 399 24.56 2.03 27.93
C ALA A 399 25.96 2.36 27.38
N LEU A 400 26.09 2.43 26.05
CA LEU A 400 27.32 2.80 25.36
C LEU A 400 27.46 4.32 25.18
N GLY A 401 26.41 5.09 25.46
CA GLY A 401 26.36 6.55 25.31
C GLY A 401 26.39 7.00 23.85
N THR A 402 25.87 6.18 22.94
CA THR A 402 25.64 6.52 21.53
C THR A 402 24.30 7.23 21.32
N SER A 403 23.33 7.00 22.22
CA SER A 403 22.11 7.79 22.32
C SER A 403 21.90 8.32 23.75
N GLU A 404 21.22 9.45 23.86
CA GLU A 404 20.82 10.04 25.14
C GLU A 404 19.46 9.47 25.59
N ASP A 405 19.25 9.36 26.90
CA ASP A 405 17.97 9.02 27.55
C ASP A 405 17.81 9.98 28.73
N CYS A 406 17.19 11.13 28.49
CA CYS A 406 17.04 12.16 29.50
C CYS A 406 15.96 11.78 30.54
N THR A 407 15.06 10.85 30.20
CA THR A 407 13.90 10.48 31.03
C THR A 407 14.15 9.27 31.91
N ASP A 408 15.29 8.59 31.72
CA ASP A 408 15.69 7.34 32.35
C ASP A 408 14.63 6.22 32.15
N ASP A 409 13.89 6.22 31.04
CA ASP A 409 12.83 5.25 30.77
C ASP A 409 13.29 4.05 29.93
N GLY A 410 14.53 4.07 29.46
CA GLY A 410 15.16 3.03 28.66
C GLY A 410 14.84 3.09 27.18
N LEU A 411 14.24 4.19 26.69
CA LEU A 411 14.09 4.51 25.28
C LEU A 411 15.01 5.70 24.93
N PRO A 412 15.79 5.62 23.84
CA PRO A 412 16.56 6.74 23.34
C PRO A 412 15.67 7.96 23.05
N ASP A 413 16.15 9.17 23.37
CA ASP A 413 15.42 10.44 23.18
C ASP A 413 14.99 10.64 21.71
N GLU A 414 15.80 10.18 20.75
CA GLU A 414 15.51 10.26 19.30
C GLU A 414 14.29 9.42 18.87
N CYS A 415 13.80 8.56 19.76
CA CYS A 415 12.68 7.65 19.53
C CYS A 415 11.41 8.11 20.24
N GLY A 416 11.55 9.11 21.10
CA GLY A 416 10.43 9.83 21.68
C GLY A 416 9.76 10.78 20.68
N PRO A 417 8.55 11.26 21.01
CA PRO A 417 7.89 12.30 20.23
C PRO A 417 8.70 13.61 20.28
N ASP A 418 8.97 14.19 19.12
CA ASP A 418 9.56 15.53 18.97
C ASP A 418 8.62 16.36 18.07
N CYS A 419 7.74 17.13 18.71
CA CYS A 419 6.72 17.87 17.98
C CYS A 419 7.27 19.14 17.31
N ASN A 420 8.31 19.75 17.90
CA ASN A 420 8.87 21.02 17.46
C ASN A 420 10.04 20.85 16.47
N GLY A 421 10.49 19.61 16.29
CA GLY A 421 11.51 19.20 15.32
C GLY A 421 12.91 19.70 15.68
N ASN A 422 13.18 19.96 16.96
CA ASN A 422 14.46 20.49 17.43
C ASN A 422 15.52 19.39 17.66
N GLY A 423 15.13 18.10 17.58
CA GLY A 423 15.97 16.94 17.80
C GLY A 423 16.12 16.54 19.27
N VAL A 424 15.26 17.05 20.15
CA VAL A 424 15.13 16.74 21.57
C VAL A 424 13.69 16.27 21.80
N GLU A 425 13.50 15.18 22.55
CA GLU A 425 12.14 14.70 22.83
C GLU A 425 11.35 15.75 23.61
N ASP A 426 10.05 15.84 23.32
CA ASP A 426 9.03 16.57 24.07
C ASP A 426 9.21 16.46 25.62
N SER A 427 9.41 15.25 26.14
CA SER A 427 9.64 15.00 27.58
C SER A 427 10.91 15.67 28.10
N CYS A 428 11.97 15.69 27.28
CA CYS A 428 13.26 16.32 27.60
C CYS A 428 13.18 17.84 27.55
N ASP A 429 12.46 18.39 26.56
CA ASP A 429 12.21 19.82 26.45
C ASP A 429 11.49 20.35 27.71
N ILE A 430 10.50 19.59 28.22
CA ILE A 430 9.80 19.91 29.46
C ILE A 430 10.73 19.82 30.68
N LEU A 431 11.53 18.76 30.77
CA LEU A 431 12.43 18.53 31.91
C LEU A 431 13.55 19.58 32.00
N ASN A 432 14.07 20.01 30.85
CA ASN A 432 15.10 21.05 30.76
C ASN A 432 14.52 22.48 30.89
N GLY A 433 13.20 22.63 30.81
CA GLY A 433 12.49 23.90 30.85
C GLY A 433 12.63 24.71 29.56
N ASP A 434 12.96 24.04 28.46
CA ASP A 434 12.98 24.61 27.11
C ASP A 434 11.54 24.74 26.57
N SER A 435 10.62 23.90 27.04
CA SER A 435 9.18 23.98 26.76
C SER A 435 8.32 23.92 28.04
N GLY A 436 7.14 24.54 27.99
CA GLY A 436 6.13 24.48 29.06
C GLY A 436 5.25 23.23 28.95
N ASP A 437 4.80 22.71 30.10
CA ASP A 437 3.74 21.69 30.20
C ASP A 437 2.86 22.04 31.41
N CYS A 438 1.88 22.88 31.15
CA CYS A 438 1.03 23.43 32.19
C CYS A 438 -0.06 22.44 32.66
N ASN A 439 -0.52 21.56 31.77
CA ASN A 439 -1.56 20.57 32.07
C ASN A 439 -0.98 19.22 32.59
N GLN A 440 0.35 19.09 32.60
CA GLN A 440 1.14 17.96 33.10
C GLN A 440 0.85 16.64 32.37
N ASN A 441 0.53 16.71 31.08
CA ASN A 441 0.26 15.54 30.25
C ASN A 441 1.52 14.98 29.57
N ARG A 442 2.70 15.61 29.76
CA ARG A 442 3.98 15.30 29.11
C ARG A 442 4.05 15.63 27.61
N VAL A 443 3.16 16.49 27.14
CA VAL A 443 3.16 17.05 25.80
C VAL A 443 3.38 18.55 25.95
N PRO A 444 4.39 19.14 25.29
CA PRO A 444 4.63 20.56 25.39
C PRO A 444 3.41 21.39 24.99
N ASP A 445 3.22 22.51 25.66
CA ASP A 445 2.13 23.47 25.44
C ASP A 445 2.01 23.86 23.95
N GLU A 446 3.14 24.08 23.27
CA GLU A 446 3.18 24.40 21.84
C GLU A 446 2.68 23.26 20.94
N CYS A 447 2.87 22.01 21.36
CA CYS A 447 2.35 20.83 20.67
C CYS A 447 0.83 20.70 20.87
N ASP A 448 0.34 20.96 22.08
CA ASP A 448 -1.10 20.94 22.38
C ASP A 448 -1.86 21.99 21.56
N LEU A 449 -1.25 23.17 21.38
CA LEU A 449 -1.74 24.23 20.49
C LEU A 449 -1.69 23.81 19.00
N ALA A 450 -0.58 23.23 18.55
CA ALA A 450 -0.43 22.77 17.16
C ALA A 450 -1.42 21.65 16.82
N ALA A 451 -1.73 20.77 17.78
CA ALA A 451 -2.69 19.69 17.65
C ALA A 451 -4.16 20.14 17.78
N MET A 452 -4.41 21.43 18.06
CA MET A 452 -5.74 21.98 18.34
C MET A 452 -6.47 21.24 19.47
N ILE A 453 -5.70 20.75 20.45
CA ILE A 453 -6.23 20.07 21.65
C ILE A 453 -6.74 21.12 22.63
N ASP A 454 -6.03 22.24 22.74
CA ASP A 454 -6.40 23.41 23.52
C ASP A 454 -6.29 24.69 22.68
N GLY A 455 -7.07 25.72 23.04
CA GLY A 455 -7.08 27.00 22.35
C GLY A 455 -5.95 27.93 22.79
N ASP A 456 -5.70 29.00 22.03
CA ASP A 456 -4.90 30.16 22.46
C ASP A 456 -5.60 31.42 21.92
N CYS A 457 -6.50 31.96 22.72
CA CYS A 457 -7.37 33.06 22.31
C CYS A 457 -6.62 34.39 22.17
N ASP A 458 -5.58 34.61 22.98
CA ASP A 458 -4.83 35.86 23.11
C ASP A 458 -3.47 35.81 22.39
N GLN A 459 -3.13 34.64 21.82
CA GLN A 459 -1.98 34.36 20.98
C GLN A 459 -0.65 34.59 21.70
N ASN A 460 -0.63 34.29 23.01
CA ASN A 460 0.55 34.46 23.84
C ASN A 460 1.44 33.20 23.90
N GLY A 461 1.01 32.09 23.28
CA GLY A 461 1.71 30.80 23.26
C GLY A 461 1.47 29.91 24.48
N VAL A 462 0.56 30.30 25.39
CA VAL A 462 0.12 29.52 26.55
C VAL A 462 -1.31 29.03 26.31
N PRO A 463 -1.58 27.72 26.37
CA PRO A 463 -2.91 27.16 26.23
C PRO A 463 -3.96 27.81 27.12
N ASP A 464 -5.17 28.01 26.59
CA ASP A 464 -6.32 28.61 27.28
C ASP A 464 -6.56 27.89 28.62
N GLY A 465 -6.52 26.55 28.66
CA GLY A 465 -6.69 25.77 29.89
C GLY A 465 -5.65 26.03 30.98
N CYS A 466 -4.58 26.75 30.66
CA CYS A 466 -3.47 27.07 31.54
C CYS A 466 -3.36 28.55 31.89
N GLN A 467 -4.25 29.36 31.31
CA GLN A 467 -4.38 30.75 31.65
C GLN A 467 -5.27 30.93 32.89
N PRO A 468 -5.10 32.02 33.66
CA PRO A 468 -5.97 32.33 34.79
C PRO A 468 -7.45 32.43 34.37
N ASP A 469 -8.33 31.88 35.20
CA ASP A 469 -9.79 31.99 35.11
C ASP A 469 -10.31 32.26 36.53
N CYS A 470 -10.32 33.53 36.90
CA CYS A 470 -10.60 33.93 38.29
C CYS A 470 -12.06 33.61 38.68
N ASP A 471 -12.99 33.70 37.72
CA ASP A 471 -14.43 33.56 37.93
C ASP A 471 -14.95 32.14 37.66
N ASN A 472 -14.03 31.24 37.25
CA ASN A 472 -14.23 29.81 37.01
C ASN A 472 -15.33 29.53 35.98
N ASN A 473 -15.43 30.37 34.94
CA ASN A 473 -16.44 30.25 33.90
C ASN A 473 -15.99 29.36 32.71
N ASN A 474 -14.75 28.85 32.76
CA ASN A 474 -14.03 28.09 31.72
C ASN A 474 -13.69 28.93 30.47
N ILE A 475 -13.57 30.24 30.61
CA ILE A 475 -13.05 31.16 29.62
C ILE A 475 -11.93 31.93 30.32
N PRO A 476 -10.67 31.80 29.89
CA PRO A 476 -9.58 32.49 30.55
C PRO A 476 -9.77 34.00 30.56
N ASP A 477 -9.28 34.66 31.60
CA ASP A 477 -9.43 36.10 31.83
C ASP A 477 -9.00 36.92 30.59
N ALA A 478 -7.88 36.55 29.95
CA ALA A 478 -7.37 37.18 28.73
C ALA A 478 -8.26 36.96 27.48
N CYS A 479 -9.13 35.95 27.50
CA CYS A 479 -10.10 35.64 26.45
C CYS A 479 -11.46 36.31 26.66
N GLN A 480 -11.69 36.92 27.83
CA GLN A 480 -12.99 37.50 28.15
C GLN A 480 -13.11 38.92 27.57
N ASP A 481 -14.23 39.20 26.90
CA ASP A 481 -14.68 40.58 26.62
C ASP A 481 -15.42 41.11 27.86
N ALA A 482 -14.71 41.13 28.98
CA ALA A 482 -15.20 41.59 30.27
C ALA A 482 -14.82 43.07 30.50
N PRO A 483 -15.59 43.81 31.32
CA PRO A 483 -15.18 45.16 31.73
C PRO A 483 -13.81 45.10 32.40
N ASP A 484 -12.85 45.84 31.85
CA ASP A 484 -11.52 46.10 32.39
C ASP A 484 -11.31 47.62 32.32
N CYS A 485 -11.57 48.29 33.44
CA CYS A 485 -11.58 49.74 33.47
C CYS A 485 -10.16 50.34 33.56
N ASN A 486 -9.21 49.60 34.13
CA ASN A 486 -7.83 50.05 34.35
C ASN A 486 -6.88 49.63 33.20
N GLY A 487 -7.36 48.75 32.30
CA GLY A 487 -6.68 48.32 31.09
C GLY A 487 -5.51 47.38 31.35
N ASN A 488 -5.52 46.65 32.48
CA ASN A 488 -4.45 45.74 32.87
C ASN A 488 -4.57 44.33 32.23
N GLY A 489 -5.67 44.05 31.52
CA GLY A 489 -5.96 42.75 30.92
C GLY A 489 -6.58 41.72 31.86
N VAL A 490 -6.93 42.12 33.08
CA VAL A 490 -7.64 41.33 34.10
C VAL A 490 -9.04 41.91 34.25
N PRO A 491 -10.12 41.11 34.17
CA PRO A 491 -11.47 41.61 34.36
C PRO A 491 -11.66 42.33 35.71
N ASP A 492 -12.49 43.38 35.73
CA ASP A 492 -12.83 44.17 36.94
C ASP A 492 -13.22 43.26 38.13
N VAL A 493 -13.99 42.19 37.86
CA VAL A 493 -14.39 41.22 38.88
C VAL A 493 -13.20 40.44 39.46
N CYS A 494 -12.20 40.13 38.65
CA CYS A 494 -10.99 39.43 39.04
C CYS A 494 -10.07 40.30 39.89
N ASP A 495 -9.91 41.58 39.52
CA ASP A 495 -9.16 42.55 40.30
C ASP A 495 -9.68 42.66 41.75
N VAL A 496 -11.01 42.58 41.92
CA VAL A 496 -11.66 42.58 43.24
C VAL A 496 -11.50 41.24 43.96
N LEU A 497 -11.73 40.11 43.28
CA LEU A 497 -11.71 38.77 43.89
C LEU A 497 -10.31 38.37 44.37
N ASP A 498 -9.27 38.72 43.63
CA ASP A 498 -7.88 38.44 43.99
C ASP A 498 -7.28 39.44 45.00
N GLY A 499 -8.04 40.50 45.31
CA GLY A 499 -7.63 41.54 46.27
C GLY A 499 -6.56 42.48 45.74
N PHE A 500 -6.45 42.63 44.41
CA PHE A 500 -5.59 43.62 43.78
C PHE A 500 -6.22 45.02 43.80
N SER A 501 -7.55 45.09 43.81
CA SER A 501 -8.33 46.32 43.88
C SER A 501 -9.32 46.31 45.05
N GLU A 502 -9.53 47.48 45.63
CA GLU A 502 -10.54 47.68 46.68
C GLU A 502 -11.95 47.74 46.05
N ASP A 503 -12.93 47.14 46.73
CA ASP A 503 -14.37 47.21 46.42
C ASP A 503 -15.12 47.40 47.73
N CYS A 504 -15.23 48.66 48.15
CA CYS A 504 -15.85 49.00 49.43
C CYS A 504 -17.39 49.03 49.34
N ASP A 505 -17.97 49.08 48.14
CA ASP A 505 -19.41 49.06 47.93
C ASP A 505 -20.00 47.63 47.68
N PHE A 506 -19.13 46.65 47.45
CA PHE A 506 -19.36 45.22 47.19
C PHE A 506 -20.12 44.93 45.89
N ASN A 507 -19.91 45.73 44.85
CA ASN A 507 -20.57 45.56 43.55
C ASN A 507 -19.75 44.72 42.55
N LEU A 508 -18.58 44.21 42.93
CA LEU A 508 -17.62 43.45 42.11
C LEU A 508 -17.01 44.27 40.96
N ARG A 509 -16.94 45.59 41.13
CA ARG A 509 -16.24 46.52 40.26
C ARG A 509 -15.25 47.32 41.12
N PRO A 510 -13.97 47.45 40.72
CA PRO A 510 -13.00 48.20 41.49
C PRO A 510 -13.45 49.64 41.80
N ASP A 511 -13.14 50.13 43.00
CA ASP A 511 -13.49 51.49 43.42
C ASP A 511 -12.95 52.56 42.45
N GLU A 512 -11.75 52.36 41.91
CA GLU A 512 -11.13 53.24 40.90
C GLU A 512 -11.97 53.37 39.62
N CYS A 513 -12.76 52.36 39.28
CA CYS A 513 -13.68 52.39 38.17
C CYS A 513 -14.94 53.22 38.50
N ASP A 514 -15.33 53.29 39.78
CA ASP A 514 -16.51 54.00 40.28
C ASP A 514 -16.28 55.49 40.51
N LEU A 515 -15.02 55.93 40.69
CA LEU A 515 -14.65 57.33 40.96
C LEU A 515 -15.18 58.34 39.93
N ILE A 516 -15.26 57.97 38.64
CA ILE A 516 -15.64 58.92 37.57
C ILE A 516 -17.07 59.45 37.73
N PHE A 517 -17.96 58.69 38.39
CA PHE A 517 -19.38 59.05 38.54
C PHE A 517 -19.85 59.11 39.99
N ASN A 518 -19.10 58.57 40.94
CA ASN A 518 -19.49 58.41 42.35
C ASN A 518 -18.44 58.97 43.33
N ASP A 519 -17.65 59.96 42.93
CA ASP A 519 -16.80 60.78 43.82
C ASP A 519 -17.15 62.25 43.59
N CYS A 520 -18.11 62.77 44.34
CA CYS A 520 -18.62 64.12 44.11
C CYS A 520 -17.66 65.20 44.65
N ASN A 521 -16.89 64.86 45.70
CA ASN A 521 -16.05 65.81 46.43
C ASN A 521 -14.60 65.80 45.92
N GLY A 522 -14.27 64.86 45.04
CA GLY A 522 -13.00 64.73 44.33
C GLY A 522 -11.85 64.33 45.24
N ASN A 523 -12.12 63.52 46.27
CA ASN A 523 -11.14 63.10 47.26
C ASN A 523 -10.53 61.72 46.97
N ASP A 524 -10.86 61.14 45.81
CA ASP A 524 -10.43 59.83 45.33
C ASP A 524 -10.96 58.66 46.20
N VAL A 525 -12.11 58.85 46.88
CA VAL A 525 -12.86 57.81 47.60
C VAL A 525 -14.29 57.79 47.06
N VAL A 526 -14.83 56.59 46.82
CA VAL A 526 -16.21 56.44 46.37
C VAL A 526 -17.17 56.92 47.47
N ASP A 527 -18.08 57.83 47.12
CA ASP A 527 -19.09 58.47 47.98
C ASP A 527 -19.81 57.46 48.91
N LYS A 528 -20.26 56.34 48.36
CA LYS A 528 -20.94 55.26 49.13
C LYS A 528 -20.05 54.68 50.23
N CYS A 529 -18.76 54.64 50.00
CA CYS A 529 -17.79 54.05 50.92
C CYS A 529 -17.47 54.98 52.07
N GLU A 530 -17.37 56.28 51.79
CA GLU A 530 -17.28 57.31 52.83
C GLU A 530 -18.51 57.25 53.77
N VAL A 531 -19.71 57.09 53.19
CA VAL A 531 -20.94 56.94 53.96
C VAL A 531 -20.92 55.68 54.84
N ARG A 532 -20.51 54.53 54.27
CA ARG A 532 -20.41 53.26 55.03
C ARG A 532 -19.34 53.28 56.12
N ALA A 533 -18.22 53.97 55.89
CA ALA A 533 -17.17 54.19 56.88
C ALA A 533 -17.59 55.16 57.99
N GLY A 534 -18.64 55.97 57.72
CA GLY A 534 -19.10 57.03 58.61
C GLY A 534 -18.21 58.27 58.58
N ASP A 535 -17.45 58.45 57.51
CA ASP A 535 -16.54 59.58 57.32
C ASP A 535 -17.29 60.85 56.89
N VAL A 536 -18.43 60.67 56.21
CA VAL A 536 -19.36 61.73 55.78
C VAL A 536 -20.79 61.42 56.23
N PRO A 537 -21.62 62.45 56.52
CA PRO A 537 -23.01 62.26 56.86
C PRO A 537 -23.86 61.92 55.63
N ASP A 538 -24.75 60.95 55.80
CA ASP A 538 -25.87 60.62 54.89
C ASP A 538 -27.11 60.46 55.76
N CYS A 539 -27.93 61.50 55.79
CA CYS A 539 -29.07 61.55 56.68
C CYS A 539 -30.37 61.04 56.06
N ASN A 540 -30.43 60.93 54.73
CA ASN A 540 -31.58 60.37 54.01
C ASN A 540 -31.38 58.89 53.63
N GLU A 541 -30.24 58.31 54.02
CA GLU A 541 -29.86 56.91 53.87
C GLU A 541 -29.83 56.44 52.40
N ASN A 542 -29.52 57.34 51.46
CA ASN A 542 -29.47 57.03 50.03
C ASN A 542 -28.07 56.59 49.54
N LEU A 543 -27.07 56.57 50.42
CA LEU A 543 -25.65 56.27 50.18
C LEU A 543 -24.92 57.32 49.32
N VAL A 544 -25.41 58.55 49.29
CA VAL A 544 -24.78 59.72 48.70
C VAL A 544 -24.53 60.73 49.84
N PRO A 545 -23.32 61.28 49.99
CA PRO A 545 -23.03 62.24 51.05
C PRO A 545 -23.97 63.46 50.97
N ASP A 546 -24.38 63.97 52.12
CA ASP A 546 -25.28 65.12 52.26
C ASP A 546 -24.81 66.34 51.41
N GLU A 547 -23.50 66.57 51.35
CA GLU A 547 -22.89 67.64 50.55
C GLU A 547 -23.03 67.42 49.03
N CYS A 548 -22.93 66.16 48.59
CA CYS A 548 -23.14 65.75 47.21
C CYS A 548 -24.59 65.93 46.79
N ASP A 549 -25.51 65.59 47.71
CA ASP A 549 -26.94 65.75 47.49
C ASP A 549 -27.35 67.22 47.33
N ILE A 550 -26.77 68.12 48.14
CA ILE A 550 -26.97 69.57 48.00
C ILE A 550 -26.35 70.07 46.68
N ALA A 551 -25.12 69.67 46.36
CA ALA A 551 -24.42 70.10 45.15
C ALA A 551 -25.10 69.61 43.86
N GLY A 552 -25.62 68.38 43.88
CA GLY A 552 -26.38 67.76 42.80
C GLY A 552 -27.83 68.26 42.69
N GLY A 553 -28.33 68.96 43.71
CA GLY A 553 -29.68 69.49 43.78
C GLY A 553 -30.77 68.43 44.02
N THR A 554 -30.37 67.25 44.52
CA THR A 554 -31.27 66.21 45.02
C THR A 554 -31.81 66.55 46.41
N SER A 555 -31.04 67.31 47.19
CA SER A 555 -31.46 67.90 48.46
C SER A 555 -31.40 69.43 48.43
N LEU A 556 -32.22 70.07 49.27
CA LEU A 556 -32.24 71.52 49.45
C LEU A 556 -31.54 71.89 50.76
N ASP A 557 -30.81 73.00 50.75
CA ASP A 557 -30.26 73.69 51.93
C ASP A 557 -30.67 75.17 51.85
N ILE A 558 -31.98 75.44 51.97
CA ILE A 558 -32.55 76.79 51.75
C ILE A 558 -33.15 77.41 53.01
N GLU A 559 -33.61 76.60 53.98
CA GLU A 559 -34.25 77.11 55.20
C GLU A 559 -33.19 77.62 56.18
N ILE A 560 -32.11 76.87 56.38
CA ILE A 560 -30.95 77.25 57.21
C ILE A 560 -29.65 76.90 56.46
N PRO A 561 -29.06 77.81 55.67
CA PRO A 561 -27.86 77.56 54.85
C PRO A 561 -26.61 77.24 55.67
N ASN A 562 -26.51 76.01 56.15
CA ASN A 562 -25.48 75.54 57.09
C ASN A 562 -24.68 74.35 56.54
N GLY A 563 -24.97 73.91 55.31
CA GLY A 563 -24.33 72.75 54.67
C GLY A 563 -24.90 71.40 55.13
N ILE A 564 -26.08 71.39 55.77
CA ILE A 564 -26.84 70.20 56.13
C ILE A 564 -28.17 70.25 55.36
N PRO A 565 -28.60 69.16 54.70
CA PRO A 565 -29.88 69.11 54.00
C PRO A 565 -31.04 69.55 54.92
N ASP A 566 -31.99 70.32 54.39
CA ASP A 566 -33.16 70.83 55.13
C ASP A 566 -33.98 69.67 55.76
N GLU A 567 -33.98 68.48 55.14
CA GLU A 567 -34.65 67.28 55.65
C GLU A 567 -33.95 66.65 56.88
N CYS A 568 -32.71 67.07 57.13
CA CYS A 568 -31.81 66.58 58.17
C CYS A 568 -31.50 67.63 59.22
N ASP A 569 -31.81 68.89 58.91
CA ASP A 569 -31.98 69.96 59.87
C ASP A 569 -33.26 69.70 60.69
N PHE A 570 -33.21 68.70 61.56
CA PHE A 570 -34.14 68.57 62.69
C PHE A 570 -33.82 69.68 63.69
N GLY A 571 -34.04 70.92 63.27
CA GLY A 571 -34.14 72.08 64.12
C GLY A 571 -35.06 71.72 65.27
N GLY A 572 -34.49 71.78 66.48
CA GLY A 572 -35.16 71.39 67.71
C GLY A 572 -36.61 71.85 67.74
N LEU A 573 -37.53 70.90 67.90
CA LEU A 573 -38.86 71.23 68.35
C LEU A 573 -38.78 71.64 69.84
N PRO A 574 -39.45 72.73 70.25
CA PRO A 574 -39.49 73.18 71.64
C PRO A 574 -40.20 72.22 72.60
#